data_AF-A0A7Y4ZGB2-F1
#
_entry.id   AF-A0A7Y4ZGB2-F1
#
_cell.length_a   1.000
_cell.length_b   1.000
_cell.length_c   1.000
_cell.angle_alpha   90.00
_cell.angle_beta   90.00
_cell.angle_gamma   90.00
#
_symmetry.space_group_name_H-M   'P 1'
#
loop_
_entity.id
_entity.type
_entity.pdbx_description
1 polymer ?
#
loop_
_entity_poly.entity_id
_entity_poly.type
_entity_poly.pdbx_seq_one_letter_code
_entity_poly.pdbx_strand_id
1 'polypeptide(L)'
;MNAVDPTHWLLRFTPAEWIRAAMKELRSAEAAYEVRNARAGLSGLRRAAGMALNGALILEPNDSWGRTYVEHLQALARDTSVPEPVQRAARALVDTPPPTTTQIVVLRTPAQDERLREAAKDVIAHAYVVVVRNGAAS
;
A
#
# COMPACT_ATOMS: atom_id res chain seq x y z
N MET A 1 -12.06 18.59 10.10
CA MET A 1 -12.52 17.35 9.44
C MET A 1 -12.88 17.70 8.01
N ASN A 2 -12.10 17.26 7.01
CA ASN A 2 -12.40 17.54 5.60
C ASN A 2 -13.67 16.79 5.21
N ALA A 3 -14.63 17.48 4.56
CA ALA A 3 -15.86 16.85 4.09
C ALA A 3 -15.53 15.79 3.03
N VAL A 4 -16.21 14.64 3.09
CA VAL A 4 -16.08 13.57 2.10
C VAL A 4 -16.60 14.07 0.75
N ASP A 5 -15.81 13.92 -0.30
CA ASP A 5 -16.17 14.22 -1.68
C ASP A 5 -16.03 12.94 -2.52
N PRO A 6 -17.14 12.31 -2.94
CA PRO A 6 -17.13 11.08 -3.72
C PRO A 6 -16.39 11.17 -5.06
N THR A 7 -16.26 12.38 -5.61
CA THR A 7 -15.64 12.66 -6.92
C THR A 7 -14.15 12.97 -6.81
N HIS A 8 -13.69 13.40 -5.62
CA HIS A 8 -12.29 13.71 -5.38
C HIS A 8 -11.48 12.44 -5.09
N TRP A 9 -10.45 12.14 -5.89
CA TRP A 9 -9.66 10.91 -5.80
C TRP A 9 -9.24 10.50 -4.38
N LEU A 10 -8.81 11.46 -3.55
CA LEU A 10 -8.35 11.25 -2.17
C LEU A 10 -9.46 11.35 -1.10
N LEU A 11 -10.46 12.22 -1.29
CA LEU A 11 -11.43 12.60 -0.24
C LEU A 11 -12.72 11.77 -0.31
N ARG A 12 -12.73 10.69 -1.09
CA ARG A 12 -13.87 9.74 -1.22
C ARG A 12 -14.16 9.00 0.09
N PHE A 13 -13.17 8.91 0.96
CA PHE A 13 -13.22 8.24 2.25
C PHE A 13 -12.51 9.10 3.29
N THR A 14 -12.96 9.00 4.53
CA THR A 14 -12.19 9.49 5.69
C THR A 14 -10.88 8.71 5.85
N PRO A 15 -9.88 9.25 6.58
CA PRO A 15 -8.63 8.53 6.84
C PRO A 15 -8.82 7.11 7.40
N ALA A 16 -9.73 6.95 8.37
CA ALA A 16 -10.02 5.65 8.97
C ALA A 16 -10.72 4.68 7.98
N GLU A 17 -11.55 5.20 7.08
CA GLU A 17 -12.19 4.40 6.04
C GLU A 17 -11.19 3.91 4.99
N TRP A 18 -10.19 4.73 4.64
CA TRP A 18 -9.07 4.31 3.80
C TRP A 18 -8.29 3.14 4.41
N ILE A 19 -8.00 3.19 5.73
CA ILE A 19 -7.39 2.05 6.43
C ILE A 19 -8.28 0.81 6.37
N ARG A 20 -9.59 0.94 6.65
CA ARG A 20 -10.51 -0.20 6.56
C ARG A 20 -10.56 -0.81 5.17
N ALA A 21 -10.58 0.02 4.13
CA ALA A 21 -10.53 -0.41 2.74
C ALA A 21 -9.21 -1.12 2.41
N ALA A 22 -8.07 -0.58 2.84
CA ALA A 22 -6.76 -1.19 2.67
C ALA A 22 -6.68 -2.58 3.31
N MET A 23 -7.21 -2.74 4.54
CA MET A 23 -7.24 -4.04 5.22
C MET A 23 -8.12 -5.07 4.51
N LYS A 24 -9.23 -4.63 3.88
CA LYS A 24 -10.06 -5.51 3.05
C LYS A 24 -9.30 -5.95 1.80
N GLU A 25 -8.63 -5.03 1.13
CA GLU A 25 -7.82 -5.32 -0.06
C GLU A 25 -6.66 -6.26 0.25
N LEU A 26 -6.00 -6.10 1.40
CA LEU A 26 -4.95 -6.99 1.87
C LEU A 26 -5.45 -8.44 1.99
N ARG A 27 -6.61 -8.66 2.65
CA ARG A 27 -7.20 -10.01 2.77
C ARG A 27 -7.54 -10.61 1.40
N SER A 28 -8.03 -9.80 0.46
CA SER A 28 -8.28 -10.26 -0.91
C SER A 28 -6.98 -10.63 -1.64
N ALA A 29 -5.89 -9.89 -1.42
CA ALA A 29 -4.58 -10.19 -1.97
C ALA A 29 -4.00 -11.49 -1.39
N GLU A 30 -4.13 -11.70 -0.08
CA GLU A 30 -3.71 -12.92 0.62
C GLU A 30 -4.47 -14.14 0.06
N ALA A 31 -5.79 -14.04 -0.07
CA ALA A 31 -6.61 -15.10 -0.66
C ALA A 31 -6.20 -15.45 -2.10
N ALA A 32 -5.73 -14.47 -2.89
CA ALA A 32 -5.24 -14.72 -4.23
C ALA A 32 -3.93 -15.54 -4.24
N TYR A 33 -3.05 -15.34 -3.24
CA TYR A 33 -1.85 -16.16 -3.09
C TYR A 33 -2.18 -17.62 -2.74
N GLU A 34 -3.21 -17.86 -1.92
CA GLU A 34 -3.64 -19.22 -1.55
C GLU A 34 -4.04 -20.06 -2.77
N VAL A 35 -4.66 -19.43 -3.77
CA VAL A 35 -5.02 -20.07 -5.04
C VAL A 35 -3.94 -19.94 -6.11
N ARG A 36 -2.69 -19.63 -5.72
CA ARG A 36 -1.51 -19.48 -6.59
C ARG A 36 -1.65 -18.41 -7.68
N ASN A 37 -2.51 -17.42 -7.47
CA ASN A 37 -2.66 -16.28 -8.36
C ASN A 37 -1.74 -15.12 -7.94
N ALA A 38 -0.43 -15.31 -8.13
CA ALA A 38 0.59 -14.35 -7.72
C ALA A 38 0.43 -12.97 -8.38
N ARG A 39 -0.15 -12.90 -9.58
CA ARG A 39 -0.41 -11.63 -10.29
C ARG A 39 -1.48 -10.83 -9.57
N ALA A 40 -2.61 -11.46 -9.26
CA ALA A 40 -3.67 -10.82 -8.49
C ALA A 40 -3.20 -10.50 -7.06
N GLY A 41 -2.44 -11.41 -6.43
CA GLY A 41 -1.83 -11.21 -5.12
C GLY A 41 -0.96 -9.95 -5.07
N LEU A 42 0.06 -9.84 -5.92
CA LEU A 42 0.96 -8.68 -5.93
C LEU A 42 0.22 -7.37 -6.28
N SER A 43 -0.71 -7.41 -7.22
CA SER A 43 -1.54 -6.24 -7.56
C SER A 43 -2.41 -5.80 -6.37
N GLY A 44 -2.99 -6.76 -5.64
CA GLY A 44 -3.75 -6.50 -4.41
C GLY A 44 -2.87 -5.91 -3.31
N LEU A 45 -1.67 -6.43 -3.07
CA LEU A 45 -0.74 -5.89 -2.07
C LEU A 45 -0.38 -4.42 -2.33
N ARG A 46 -0.05 -4.07 -3.58
CA ARG A 46 0.24 -2.68 -3.97
C ARG A 46 -0.95 -1.76 -3.74
N ARG A 47 -2.15 -2.21 -4.13
CA ARG A 47 -3.38 -1.45 -3.93
C ARG A 47 -3.67 -1.26 -2.45
N ALA A 48 -3.57 -2.31 -1.64
CA ALA A 48 -3.78 -2.23 -0.20
C ALA A 48 -2.84 -1.23 0.46
N ALA A 49 -1.54 -1.34 0.17
CA ALA A 49 -0.54 -0.44 0.73
C ALA A 49 -0.78 1.03 0.33
N GLY A 50 -1.01 1.33 -0.95
CA GLY A 50 -1.25 2.72 -1.34
C GLY A 50 -2.65 3.25 -0.97
N MET A 51 -3.67 2.39 -0.82
CA MET A 51 -4.94 2.79 -0.20
C MET A 51 -4.75 3.22 1.26
N ALA A 52 -3.85 2.56 2.00
CA ALA A 52 -3.53 2.99 3.36
C ALA A 52 -2.84 4.37 3.36
N LEU A 53 -1.90 4.58 2.42
CA LEU A 53 -1.22 5.87 2.24
C LEU A 53 -2.18 6.99 1.86
N ASN A 54 -3.30 6.72 1.16
CA ASN A 54 -4.35 7.74 0.96
C ASN A 54 -4.86 8.28 2.31
N GLY A 55 -5.07 7.41 3.30
CA GLY A 55 -5.51 7.84 4.62
C GLY A 55 -4.49 8.74 5.32
N ALA A 56 -3.21 8.42 5.21
CA ALA A 56 -2.12 9.23 5.74
C ALA A 56 -2.01 10.59 5.03
N LEU A 57 -2.09 10.61 3.69
CA LEU A 57 -1.95 11.82 2.87
C LEU A 57 -3.09 12.84 3.05
N ILE A 58 -4.25 12.44 3.56
CA ILE A 58 -5.30 13.39 3.96
C ILE A 58 -4.85 14.23 5.17
N LEU A 59 -4.06 13.64 6.07
CA LEU A 59 -3.66 14.23 7.34
C LEU A 59 -2.28 14.89 7.26
N GLU A 60 -1.37 14.29 6.50
CA GLU A 60 -0.03 14.80 6.22
C GLU A 60 0.14 14.90 4.69
N PRO A 61 -0.41 15.93 4.05
CA PRO A 61 -0.35 16.07 2.60
C PRO A 61 1.08 16.20 2.09
N ASN A 62 1.38 15.52 0.99
CA ASN A 62 2.63 15.66 0.29
C ASN A 62 2.40 15.57 -1.23
N ASP A 63 2.35 16.73 -1.89
CA ASP A 63 2.06 16.83 -3.33
C ASP A 63 3.10 16.12 -4.21
N SER A 64 4.32 15.92 -3.71
CA SER A 64 5.37 15.21 -4.45
C SER A 64 5.12 13.70 -4.58
N TRP A 65 4.17 13.15 -3.83
CA TRP A 65 3.86 11.72 -3.84
C TRP A 65 2.89 11.30 -4.95
N GLY A 66 2.37 12.24 -5.74
CA GLY A 66 1.46 11.95 -6.85
C GLY A 66 0.02 11.70 -6.41
N ARG A 67 -0.77 11.02 -7.25
CA ARG A 67 -2.23 10.84 -7.05
C ARG A 67 -2.69 9.38 -7.15
N THR A 68 -1.80 8.48 -7.52
CA THR A 68 -2.09 7.05 -7.64
C THR A 68 -1.40 6.27 -6.54
N TYR A 69 -2.00 5.15 -6.14
CA TYR A 69 -1.43 4.27 -5.12
C TYR A 69 -0.02 3.78 -5.48
N VAL A 70 0.32 3.68 -6.77
CA VAL A 70 1.67 3.31 -7.23
C VAL A 70 2.66 4.46 -7.04
N GLU A 71 2.26 5.69 -7.38
CA GLU A 71 3.09 6.88 -7.17
C GLU A 71 3.40 7.07 -5.67
N HIS A 72 2.42 6.86 -4.79
CA HIS A 72 2.66 6.92 -3.34
C HIS A 72 3.74 5.93 -2.90
N LEU A 73 3.70 4.69 -3.40
CA LEU A 73 4.72 3.69 -3.08
C LEU A 73 6.09 4.03 -3.65
N GLN A 74 6.14 4.58 -4.87
CA GLN A 74 7.40 5.03 -5.48
C GLN A 74 8.03 6.19 -4.71
N ALA A 75 7.20 7.12 -4.23
CA ALA A 75 7.63 8.24 -3.43
C ALA A 75 8.11 7.79 -2.04
N LEU A 76 7.29 6.98 -1.33
CA LEU A 76 7.65 6.43 -0.02
C LEU A 76 8.97 5.64 -0.07
N ALA A 77 9.22 4.90 -1.14
CA ALA A 77 10.46 4.14 -1.30
C ALA A 77 11.72 5.01 -1.42
N ARG A 78 11.57 6.32 -1.64
CA ARG A 78 12.65 7.32 -1.77
C ARG A 78 12.63 8.37 -0.65
N ASP A 79 11.64 8.33 0.23
CA ASP A 79 11.45 9.35 1.25
C ASP A 79 12.35 9.08 2.46
N THR A 80 13.41 9.88 2.61
CA THR A 80 14.36 9.73 3.73
C THR A 80 13.79 10.16 5.07
N SER A 81 12.60 10.79 5.11
CA SER A 81 11.94 11.19 6.35
C SER A 81 11.19 10.05 7.03
N VAL A 82 10.88 8.95 6.32
CA VAL A 82 10.21 7.78 6.88
C VAL A 82 11.23 6.73 7.33
N PRO A 83 10.89 5.86 8.31
CA PRO A 83 11.80 4.81 8.78
C PRO A 83 12.32 3.92 7.65
N GLU A 84 13.61 3.61 7.66
CA GLU A 84 14.27 2.80 6.62
C GLU A 84 13.55 1.46 6.33
N PRO A 85 13.01 0.71 7.32
CA PRO A 85 12.23 -0.49 7.03
C PRO A 85 11.02 -0.25 6.13
N VAL A 86 10.32 0.87 6.32
CA VAL A 86 9.14 1.26 5.52
C VAL A 86 9.56 1.61 4.09
N GLN A 87 10.68 2.31 3.92
CA GLN A 87 11.24 2.60 2.58
C GLN A 87 11.57 1.31 1.83
N ARG A 88 12.24 0.36 2.50
CA ARG A 88 12.58 -0.94 1.91
C ARG A 88 11.35 -1.77 1.58
N ALA A 89 10.31 -1.72 2.42
CA ALA A 89 9.05 -2.39 2.18
C ALA A 89 8.36 -1.85 0.91
N ALA A 90 8.25 -0.52 0.80
CA ALA A 90 7.71 0.12 -0.41
C ALA A 90 8.55 -0.23 -1.65
N ARG A 91 9.88 -0.19 -1.54
CA ARG A 91 10.83 -0.59 -2.60
C ARG A 91 10.56 -2.02 -3.08
N ALA A 92 10.41 -2.96 -2.16
CA ALA A 92 10.14 -4.37 -2.48
C ALA A 92 8.83 -4.54 -3.28
N LEU A 93 7.78 -3.79 -2.92
CA LEU A 93 6.50 -3.83 -3.62
C LEU A 93 6.59 -3.25 -5.03
N VAL A 94 7.32 -2.15 -5.25
CA VAL A 94 7.39 -1.49 -6.57
C VAL A 94 8.37 -2.19 -7.52
N ASP A 95 9.52 -2.65 -7.01
CA ASP A 95 10.57 -3.23 -7.85
C ASP A 95 10.26 -4.68 -8.27
N THR A 96 9.38 -5.37 -7.56
CA THR A 96 9.01 -6.75 -7.91
C THR A 96 8.20 -6.77 -9.21
N PRO A 97 8.67 -7.39 -10.30
CA PRO A 97 7.91 -7.43 -11.54
C PRO A 97 6.59 -8.22 -11.36
N PRO A 98 5.49 -7.80 -12.00
CA PRO A 98 4.29 -8.63 -12.07
C PRO A 98 4.61 -9.92 -12.83
N PRO A 99 3.98 -11.06 -12.49
CA PRO A 99 4.10 -12.27 -13.28
C PRO A 99 3.64 -12.01 -14.73
N THR A 100 4.55 -12.19 -15.69
CA THR A 100 4.28 -12.11 -17.13
C THR A 100 4.12 -13.52 -17.72
N THR A 101 3.26 -13.65 -18.73
CA THR A 101 2.96 -14.93 -19.39
C THR A 101 4.12 -15.49 -20.24
N THR A 102 5.17 -14.70 -20.49
CA THR A 102 6.10 -14.93 -21.62
C THR A 102 7.59 -14.95 -21.29
N GLN A 103 7.99 -14.86 -20.02
CA GLN A 103 9.40 -15.01 -19.64
C GLN A 103 9.55 -16.17 -18.68
N ILE A 104 10.64 -16.92 -18.88
CA ILE A 104 11.18 -17.99 -18.05
C ILE A 104 10.66 -17.82 -16.63
N VAL A 105 9.91 -18.83 -16.16
CA VAL A 105 9.29 -18.83 -14.83
C VAL A 105 10.38 -18.51 -13.82
N VAL A 106 10.45 -17.25 -13.38
CA VAL A 106 11.12 -16.92 -12.13
C VAL A 106 10.33 -17.72 -11.11
N LEU A 107 10.95 -18.80 -10.61
CA LEU A 107 10.35 -19.68 -9.61
C LEU A 107 10.09 -18.81 -8.37
N ARG A 108 8.88 -18.22 -8.30
CA ARG A 108 8.43 -17.53 -7.11
C ARG A 108 8.21 -18.56 -6.04
N THR A 109 8.92 -18.40 -4.94
CA THR A 109 8.78 -19.29 -3.79
C THR A 109 7.73 -18.72 -2.83
N PRO A 110 7.05 -19.58 -2.05
CA PRO A 110 6.18 -19.13 -0.97
C PRO A 110 6.83 -18.11 -0.03
N ALA A 111 8.15 -18.20 0.16
CA ALA A 111 8.94 -17.25 0.94
C ALA A 111 9.01 -15.85 0.31
N GLN A 112 9.07 -15.74 -1.02
CA GLN A 112 9.02 -14.45 -1.71
C GLN A 112 7.64 -13.80 -1.59
N ASP A 113 6.57 -14.59 -1.71
CA ASP A 113 5.21 -14.09 -1.56
C ASP A 113 4.95 -13.63 -0.11
N GLU A 114 5.45 -14.38 0.88
CA GLU A 114 5.41 -13.98 2.29
C GLU A 114 6.15 -12.67 2.54
N ARG A 115 7.36 -12.52 1.99
CA ARG A 115 8.12 -11.27 2.12
C ARG A 115 7.35 -10.06 1.58
N LEU A 116 6.58 -10.23 0.51
CA LEU A 116 5.79 -9.15 -0.08
C LEU A 116 4.53 -8.86 0.75
N ARG A 117 3.92 -9.89 1.35
CA ARG A 117 2.83 -9.70 2.31
C ARG A 117 3.29 -8.87 3.50
N GLU A 118 4.43 -9.21 4.10
CA GLU A 118 5.01 -8.46 5.21
C GLU A 118 5.37 -7.02 4.79
N ALA A 119 5.95 -6.84 3.60
CA ALA A 119 6.22 -5.49 3.09
C ALA A 119 4.94 -4.64 2.94
N ALA A 120 3.82 -5.22 2.48
CA ALA A 120 2.55 -4.50 2.42
C ALA A 120 2.04 -4.13 3.82
N LYS A 121 2.15 -5.06 4.80
CA LYS A 121 1.77 -4.81 6.19
C LYS A 121 2.61 -3.71 6.82
N ASP A 122 3.91 -3.65 6.57
CA ASP A 122 4.79 -2.58 7.07
C ASP A 122 4.36 -1.19 6.57
N VAL A 123 4.04 -1.07 5.28
CA VAL A 123 3.54 0.19 4.71
C VAL A 123 2.18 0.56 5.28
N ILE A 124 1.27 -0.42 5.42
CA ILE A 124 -0.05 -0.20 6.03
C ILE A 124 0.09 0.24 7.50
N ALA A 125 0.97 -0.40 8.26
CA ALA A 125 1.22 -0.07 9.65
C ALA A 125 1.77 1.35 9.80
N HIS A 126 2.69 1.76 8.93
CA HIS A 126 3.17 3.14 8.89
C HIS A 126 2.04 4.14 8.65
N ALA A 127 1.20 3.91 7.64
CA ALA A 127 0.05 4.77 7.35
C ALA A 127 -0.95 4.80 8.52
N TYR A 128 -1.21 3.64 9.14
CA TYR A 128 -2.07 3.53 10.30
C TYR A 128 -1.56 4.36 11.49
N VAL A 129 -0.25 4.34 11.75
CA VAL A 129 0.36 5.16 12.80
C VAL A 129 0.13 6.65 12.55
N VAL A 130 0.29 7.13 11.31
CA VAL A 130 -0.03 8.52 10.93
C VAL A 130 -1.50 8.83 11.21
N VAL A 131 -2.41 7.95 10.81
CA VAL A 131 -3.85 8.12 11.00
C VAL A 131 -4.24 8.16 12.48
N VAL A 132 -3.72 7.25 13.30
CA VAL A 132 -4.03 7.19 14.73
C VAL A 132 -3.47 8.39 15.49
N ARG A 133 -2.22 8.79 15.21
CA ARG A 133 -1.58 9.95 15.88
C ARG A 133 -2.37 11.23 15.68
N ASN A 134 -2.79 11.49 14.44
CA ASN A 134 -3.55 12.68 14.09
C ASN A 134 -5.04 12.58 14.50
N GLY A 135 -5.60 11.36 14.56
CA GLY A 135 -6.95 11.12 15.05
C GLY A 135 -7.11 11.23 16.57
N ALA A 136 -6.05 10.96 17.34
CA ALA A 136 -6.02 11.19 18.79
C ALA A 136 -5.80 12.67 19.17
N ALA A 137 -5.35 13.49 18.21
CA ALA A 137 -5.13 14.93 18.36
C ALA A 137 -6.36 15.78 17.95
N SER A 138 -7.49 15.13 17.62
CA SER A 138 -8.73 15.74 17.12
C SER A 138 -9.87 15.71 18.14
#